data_AF-A0A2V7HSC1-F1
#
_entry.id   AF-A0A2V7HSC1-F1
#
_cell.length_a   1.000
_cell.length_b   1.000
_cell.length_c   1.000
_cell.angle_alpha   90.00
_cell.angle_beta   90.00
_cell.angle_gamma   90.00
#
_symmetry.space_group_name_H-M   'P 1'
#
loop_
_entity.id
_entity.type
_entity.pdbx_description
1 polymer ?
#
loop_
_entity_poly.entity_id
_entity_poly.type
_entity_poly.pdbx_seq_one_letter_code
_entity_poly.pdbx_strand_id
1 'polypeptide(L)' 'QTQRAVVNVGVRPTFGEDALAVEAYLLDFSGDVYGQTIRLLFVSRVREEKRFPSVDALRAQIAVDVDTARRRL' A
#
# COMPACT_ATOMS: atom_id res chain seq x y z
N GLN A 1 -0.90 14.76 -12.47
CA GLN A 1 -0.80 13.45 -13.16
C GLN A 1 -1.41 12.39 -12.24
N THR A 2 -2.09 11.38 -12.80
CA THR A 2 -2.66 10.28 -12.00
C THR A 2 -1.77 9.04 -12.14
N GLN A 3 -1.40 8.44 -11.01
CA GLN A 3 -0.59 7.22 -10.95
C GLN A 3 -1.40 6.09 -10.32
N ARG A 4 -1.20 4.86 -10.81
CA ARG A 4 -1.76 3.66 -10.18
C ARG A 4 -0.96 3.34 -8.92
N ALA A 5 -1.63 2.88 -7.87
CA ALA A 5 -0.98 2.53 -6.62
C ALA A 5 -1.65 1.33 -5.96
N VAL A 6 -0.87 0.57 -5.19
CA VAL A 6 -1.40 -0.27 -4.11
C VAL A 6 -1.25 0.49 -2.81
N VAL A 7 -2.29 0.47 -1.97
CA VAL A 7 -2.32 1.23 -0.73
C VAL A 7 -2.61 0.29 0.43
N ASN A 8 -1.73 0.30 1.43
CA ASN A 8 -2.01 -0.27 2.73
C ASN A 8 -2.66 0.78 3.62
N VAL A 9 -3.74 0.41 4.29
CA VAL A 9 -4.45 1.22 5.28
C VAL A 9 -4.54 0.35 6.52
N GLY A 10 -3.85 0.73 7.59
CA GLY A 10 -3.63 -0.17 8.72
C GLY A 10 -3.21 0.53 10.00
N VAL A 11 -3.42 -0.12 11.13
CA VAL A 11 -3.03 0.42 12.45
C VAL A 11 -1.65 -0.11 12.84
N ARG A 12 -0.78 0.78 13.34
CA ARG A 12 0.57 0.42 13.82
C ARG A 12 0.62 0.31 15.34
N PRO A 13 0.34 -0.87 15.93
CA PRO A 13 0.31 -1.02 17.40
C PRO A 13 1.70 -0.82 18.05
N THR A 14 2.78 -0.91 17.29
CA THR A 14 4.16 -0.90 17.81
C THR A 14 4.65 0.49 18.25
N PHE A 15 3.96 1.57 17.89
CA PHE A 15 4.38 2.94 18.23
C PHE A 15 3.53 3.60 19.34
N GLY A 16 2.72 2.82 20.07
CA GLY A 16 2.03 3.28 21.29
C GLY A 16 0.76 4.11 21.06
N GLU A 17 0.45 4.46 19.81
CA GLU A 17 -0.81 5.06 19.40
C GLU A 17 -1.48 4.13 18.39
N ASP A 18 -2.79 3.92 18.53
CA ASP A 18 -3.66 3.26 17.54
C ASP A 18 -3.81 4.12 16.27
N ALA A 19 -2.70 4.67 15.78
CA ALA A 19 -2.65 5.58 14.66
C ALA A 19 -2.83 4.79 13.36
N LEU A 20 -3.86 5.19 12.61
CA LEU A 20 -4.09 4.74 11.25
C LEU A 20 -2.97 5.27 10.35
N ALA A 21 -2.24 4.36 9.72
CA ALA A 21 -1.28 4.64 8.67
C ALA A 21 -1.89 4.38 7.30
N VAL A 22 -1.58 5.25 6.35
CA VAL A 22 -1.92 5.09 4.94
C VAL A 22 -0.62 5.14 4.13
N GLU A 23 -0.22 4.00 3.59
CA GLU A 23 1.04 3.82 2.87
C GLU A 23 0.75 3.44 1.42
N ALA A 24 1.13 4.29 0.47
CA ALA A 24 0.88 4.08 -0.96
C ALA A 24 2.19 3.73 -1.70
N TYR A 25 2.20 2.60 -2.40
CA TYR A 25 3.25 2.24 -3.34
C TYR A 25 2.80 2.59 -4.76
N LEU A 26 3.39 3.64 -5.32
CA LEU A 26 3.12 4.11 -6.68
C LEU A 26 3.74 3.13 -7.70
N LEU A 27 2.90 2.49 -8.51
CA LEU A 27 3.35 1.51 -9.50
C LEU A 27 4.09 2.22 -10.64
N ASP A 28 5.21 1.67 -11.09
CA ASP A 28 5.99 2.17 -12.24
C ASP A 28 6.47 3.63 -12.10
N PHE A 29 6.45 4.18 -10.89
CA PHE A 29 6.89 5.54 -10.61
C PHE A 29 8.34 5.55 -10.13
N SER A 30 9.10 6.52 -10.62
CA SER A 30 10.46 6.82 -10.15
C SER A 30 10.55 8.29 -9.80
N GLY A 31 11.01 8.60 -8.59
CA GLY A 31 11.19 9.96 -8.12
C GLY A 31 10.77 10.12 -6.67
N ASP A 32 10.71 11.38 -6.24
CA ASP A 32 10.37 11.77 -4.88
C ASP A 32 9.12 12.65 -4.86
N VAL A 33 8.25 12.40 -3.89
CA VAL A 33 7.00 13.14 -3.66
C VAL A 33 6.93 13.75 -2.25
N TYR A 34 8.03 13.74 -1.48
CA TYR A 34 8.10 14.40 -0.18
C TYR A 34 7.76 15.89 -0.29
N GLY A 35 7.00 16.38 0.69
CA GLY A 35 6.50 17.76 0.70
C GLY A 35 5.34 18.04 -0.26
N GLN A 36 4.96 17.10 -1.12
CA GLN A 36 3.84 17.27 -2.05
C GLN A 36 2.53 16.79 -1.43
N THR A 37 1.45 17.54 -1.64
CA THR A 37 0.10 17.09 -1.31
C THR A 37 -0.38 16.11 -2.38
N ILE A 38 -0.67 14.88 -1.97
CA ILE A 38 -1.21 13.83 -2.83
C ILE A 38 -2.68 13.56 -2.50
N ARG A 39 -3.46 13.17 -3.50
CA ARG A 39 -4.84 12.71 -3.34
C ARG A 39 -4.93 11.24 -3.75
N LEU A 40 -5.43 10.41 -2.85
CA LEU A 40 -5.68 9.00 -3.11
C LEU A 40 -7.15 8.78 -3.48
N LEU A 41 -7.39 7.93 -4.47
CA LEU A 41 -8.72 7.44 -4.82
C LEU A 41 -8.72 5.91 -4.68
N PHE A 42 -9.50 5.39 -3.74
CA PHE A 42 -9.67 3.95 -3.56
C PHE A 42 -10.69 3.40 -4.56
N VAL A 43 -10.24 2.47 -5.40
CA VAL A 43 -10.99 1.99 -6.57
C VAL A 43 -11.38 0.52 -6.47
N SER A 44 -10.55 -0.29 -5.80
CA SER A 44 -10.83 -1.70 -5.56
C SER A 44 -10.13 -2.15 -4.29
N ARG A 45 -10.82 -2.97 -3.50
CA ARG A 45 -10.25 -3.60 -2.32
C ARG A 45 -9.57 -4.91 -2.71
N VAL A 46 -8.27 -5.03 -2.46
CA VAL A 46 -7.48 -6.23 -2.80
C VAL A 46 -7.67 -7.33 -1.77
N ARG A 47 -7.50 -7.02 -0.48
CA ARG A 47 -7.64 -7.98 0.65
C ARG A 47 -7.82 -7.28 1.99
N GLU A 48 -8.11 -8.07 3.02
CA GLU A 48 -7.99 -7.69 4.44
C GLU A 48 -6.51 -7.49 4.86
N GLU A 49 -6.31 -6.78 5.97
CA GLU A 49 -5.01 -6.75 6.66
C GLU A 49 -4.63 -8.15 7.16
N LYS A 50 -3.33 -8.44 7.16
CA LYS A 50 -2.81 -9.77 7.51
C LYS A 50 -1.47 -9.62 8.21
N ARG A 51 -1.29 -10.34 9.32
CA ARG A 51 0.02 -10.52 9.94
C ARG A 51 0.82 -11.56 9.16
N PHE A 52 2.09 -11.29 8.94
CA PHE A 52 2.99 -12.22 8.26
C PHE A 52 4.02 -12.77 9.24
N PRO A 53 4.40 -14.05 9.10
CA PRO A 53 5.37 -14.67 9.99
C PRO A 53 6.81 -14.19 9.72
N SER A 54 7.06 -13.57 8.57
CA SER A 54 8.38 -13.04 8.18
C SER A 54 8.27 -11.91 7.17
N VAL A 55 9.36 -11.17 7.00
CA VAL A 55 9.48 -10.12 5.97
C VAL A 55 9.38 -10.71 4.56
N ASP A 56 9.95 -11.89 4.32
CA ASP A 56 9.86 -12.55 3.01
C ASP A 56 8.42 -12.94 2.66
N ALA A 57 7.65 -13.43 3.64
CA ALA A 57 6.24 -13.74 3.46
C ALA A 57 5.40 -12.48 3.16
N LEU A 58 5.71 -11.36 3.82
CA LEU A 58 5.11 -10.06 3.52
C LEU A 58 5.45 -9.62 2.09
N ARG A 59 6.73 -9.68 1.71
CA ARG A 59 7.20 -9.27 0.37
C ARG A 59 6.54 -10.10 -0.73
N ALA A 60 6.44 -11.42 -0.54
CA ALA A 60 5.78 -12.31 -1.48
C ALA A 60 4.29 -11.94 -1.65
N GLN A 61 3.60 -11.64 -0.54
CA GLN A 61 2.20 -11.21 -0.63
C GLN A 61 2.04 -9.85 -1.33
N ILE A 62 2.93 -8.89 -1.07
CA ILE A 62 2.90 -7.58 -1.75
C ILE A 62 3.02 -7.75 -3.28
N ALA A 63 3.88 -8.65 -3.76
CA ALA A 63 4.00 -8.94 -5.19
C ALA A 63 2.67 -9.45 -5.78
N VAL A 64 1.99 -10.37 -5.09
CA VAL A 64 0.66 -10.87 -5.49
C VAL A 64 -0.40 -9.77 -5.46
N ASP A 65 -0.33 -8.87 -4.46
CA ASP A 65 -1.25 -7.73 -4.34
C ASP A 65 -1.08 -6.75 -5.50
N VAL A 66 0.17 -6.47 -5.90
CA VAL A 66 0.51 -5.63 -7.06
C VAL A 66 -0.02 -6.26 -8.36
N ASP A 67 0.24 -7.55 -8.58
CA ASP A 67 -0.25 -8.25 -9.77
C ASP A 67 -1.79 -8.25 -9.84
N THR A 68 -2.44 -8.41 -8.68
CA THR A 68 -3.90 -8.34 -8.57
C THR A 68 -4.42 -6.95 -8.89
N ALA A 69 -3.79 -5.91 -8.37
CA ALA A 69 -4.15 -4.53 -8.66
C ALA A 69 -3.98 -4.20 -10.16
N ARG A 70 -2.89 -4.66 -10.78
CA ARG A 70 -2.66 -4.49 -12.22
C ARG A 70 -3.75 -5.14 -13.09
N ARG A 71 -4.32 -6.27 -12.66
CA ARG A 71 -5.42 -6.94 -13.38
C ARG A 71 -6.79 -6.28 -13.20
N ARG A 72 -6.97 -5.49 -12.15
CA ARG A 72 -8.26 -4.86 -11.78
C ARG A 72 -8.37 -3.38 -12.19
N LEU A 73 -7.28 -2.79 -12.68
CA LEU A 73 -7.16 -1.38 -13.07
C LEU A 73 -6.86 -1.24 -14.55
#